data_AF-A0A2E2AQ47-F1
#
_entry.id   AF-A0A2E2AQ47-F1
#
_cell.length_a   1.000
_cell.length_b   1.000
_cell.length_c   1.000
_cell.angle_alpha   90.00
_cell.angle_beta   90.00
_cell.angle_gamma   90.00
#
_symmetry.space_group_name_H-M   'P 1'
#
loop_
_entity.id
_entity.type
_entity.pdbx_description
1 polymer ?
#
loop_
_entity_poly.entity_id
_entity_poly.type
_entity_poly.pdbx_seq_one_letter_code
_entity_poly.pdbx_strand_id
1 'polypeptide(L)'
;MLKARTIFREFLKSPNKVGAIAPSSRYLANAMLDQLHWDTLTNVVEYGPGTGAISKHLLKRVRDHQKFFAVELNASFVPVL
;
A
#
# COMPACT_ATOMS: atom_id res chain seq x y z
N MET A 1 -9.88 -6.28 -11.27
CA MET A 1 -11.21 -5.66 -11.42
C MET A 1 -11.84 -5.28 -10.07
N LEU A 2 -11.75 -6.11 -9.02
CA LEU A 2 -12.31 -5.81 -7.69
C LEU A 2 -11.59 -4.64 -6.97
N LYS A 3 -10.25 -4.63 -6.95
CA LYS A 3 -9.43 -3.62 -6.26
C LYS A 3 -9.70 -2.17 -6.71
N ALA A 4 -9.76 -1.94 -8.03
CA ALA A 4 -10.04 -0.61 -8.59
C ALA A 4 -11.48 -0.14 -8.28
N ARG A 5 -12.46 -1.04 -8.29
CA ARG A 5 -13.84 -0.73 -7.92
C ARG A 5 -13.96 -0.34 -6.45
N THR A 6 -13.21 -0.99 -5.56
CA THR A 6 -13.20 -0.65 -4.13
C THR A 6 -12.59 0.73 -3.89
N ILE A 7 -11.43 1.05 -4.46
CA ILE A 7 -10.81 2.38 -4.31
C ILE A 7 -11.72 3.48 -4.82
N PHE A 8 -12.27 3.32 -6.03
CA PHE A 8 -13.15 4.33 -6.62
C PHE A 8 -14.44 4.52 -5.80
N ARG A 9 -15.02 3.43 -5.28
CA ARG A 9 -16.20 3.49 -4.40
C ARG A 9 -15.87 4.22 -3.08
N GLU A 10 -14.74 3.93 -2.46
CA GLU A 10 -14.35 4.57 -1.20
C GLU A 10 -13.95 6.05 -1.40
N PHE A 11 -13.34 6.40 -2.54
CA PHE A 11 -13.13 7.79 -2.96
C PHE A 11 -14.46 8.55 -3.05
N LEU A 12 -15.48 7.98 -3.72
CA LEU A 12 -16.80 8.62 -3.83
C LEU A 12 -17.51 8.76 -2.47
N LYS A 13 -17.35 7.79 -1.56
CA LYS A 13 -17.97 7.84 -0.23
C LYS A 13 -17.31 8.84 0.71
N SER A 14 -15.99 9.00 0.61
CA SER A 14 -15.21 9.81 1.56
C SER A 14 -13.98 10.40 0.87
N PRO A 15 -14.15 11.38 -0.03
CA PRO A 15 -13.05 11.95 -0.81
C PRO A 15 -11.99 12.65 0.08
N ASN A 16 -12.39 13.12 1.27
CA ASN A 16 -11.48 13.72 2.25
C ASN A 16 -10.62 12.68 3.00
N LYS A 17 -10.95 11.39 2.91
CA LYS A 17 -10.24 10.29 3.58
C LYS A 17 -9.48 9.39 2.61
N VAL A 18 -9.94 9.29 1.37
CA VAL A 18 -9.31 8.50 0.30
C VAL A 18 -9.04 9.42 -0.88
N GLY A 19 -7.79 9.81 -1.08
CA GLY A 19 -7.38 10.68 -2.19
C GLY A 19 -7.04 9.94 -3.49
N ALA A 20 -6.98 8.60 -3.46
CA ALA A 20 -6.67 7.79 -4.63
C ALA A 20 -7.96 7.39 -5.37
N ILE A 21 -7.99 7.57 -6.69
CA ILE A 21 -9.09 7.13 -7.58
C ILE A 21 -8.80 5.77 -8.25
N ALA A 22 -7.54 5.33 -8.22
CA ALA A 22 -7.08 4.07 -8.79
C ALA A 22 -5.91 3.49 -7.97
N PRO A 23 -5.66 2.16 -8.03
CA PRO A 23 -4.49 1.57 -7.41
C PRO A 23 -3.18 2.08 -8.01
N SER A 24 -2.13 2.20 -7.20
CA SER A 24 -0.78 2.55 -7.66
C SER A 24 -0.26 1.56 -8.70
N SER A 25 0.39 2.08 -9.74
CA SER A 25 1.00 1.25 -10.79
C SER A 25 2.24 0.52 -10.26
N ARG A 26 2.63 -0.58 -10.93
CA ARG A 26 3.89 -1.28 -10.61
C ARG A 26 5.12 -0.38 -10.74
N TYR A 27 5.09 0.55 -11.69
CA TYR A 27 6.18 1.49 -11.94
C TYR A 27 6.32 2.48 -10.80
N LEU A 28 5.20 3.04 -10.34
CA LEU A 28 5.19 3.92 -9.18
C LEU A 28 5.63 3.18 -7.91
N ALA A 29 5.10 1.97 -7.67
CA ALA A 29 5.48 1.17 -6.51
C ALA A 29 6.99 0.88 -6.49
N ASN A 30 7.57 0.47 -7.62
CA ASN A 30 9.03 0.26 -7.71
C ASN A 30 9.79 1.58 -7.52
N ALA A 31 9.43 2.65 -8.21
CA ALA A 31 10.10 3.94 -8.09
C ALA A 31 10.12 4.49 -6.65
N MET A 32 9.05 4.26 -5.87
CA MET A 32 9.01 4.60 -4.45
C MET A 32 9.93 3.70 -3.61
N LEU A 33 9.88 2.39 -3.84
CA LEU A 33 10.64 1.40 -3.04
C LEU A 33 12.14 1.39 -3.37
N ASP A 34 12.52 1.79 -4.58
CA ASP A 34 13.93 1.82 -5.01
C ASP A 34 14.70 3.00 -4.38
N GLN A 35 14.00 3.97 -3.78
CA GLN A 35 14.61 5.08 -3.02
C GLN A 35 14.99 4.68 -1.58
N LEU A 36 14.62 3.48 -1.14
CA LEU A 36 14.85 3.02 0.23
C LEU A 36 16.17 2.26 0.36
N HIS A 37 16.90 2.53 1.45
CA HIS A 37 18.15 1.82 1.77
C HIS A 37 17.87 0.48 2.48
N TRP A 38 17.43 -0.53 1.73
CA TRP A 38 17.02 -1.83 2.27
C TRP A 38 18.06 -2.54 3.14
N ASP A 39 19.35 -2.25 2.98
CA ASP A 39 20.43 -2.86 3.78
C ASP A 39 20.52 -2.32 5.21
N THR A 40 19.98 -1.12 5.47
CA THR A 40 20.07 -0.46 6.78
C THR A 40 18.72 -0.34 7.49
N LEU A 41 17.62 -0.58 6.77
CA LEU A 41 16.28 -0.58 7.34
C LEU A 41 16.07 -1.78 8.27
N THR A 42 15.50 -1.51 9.44
CA THR A 42 15.12 -2.54 10.42
C THR A 42 13.61 -2.65 10.58
N ASN A 43 12.88 -1.55 10.38
CA ASN A 43 11.43 -1.49 10.51
C ASN A 43 10.86 -0.69 9.34
N VAL A 44 9.77 -1.20 8.76
CA VAL A 44 9.07 -0.58 7.64
C VAL A 44 7.60 -0.44 8.02
N VAL A 45 7.07 0.78 7.93
CA VAL A 45 5.67 1.08 8.21
C VAL A 45 4.99 1.58 6.94
N GLU A 46 3.92 0.91 6.52
CA GLU A 46 3.05 1.36 5.42
C GLU A 46 1.76 1.97 5.99
N TYR A 47 1.61 3.27 5.81
CA TYR A 47 0.38 3.98 6.14
C TYR A 47 -0.59 3.93 4.95
N GLY A 48 -1.78 3.39 5.17
CA GLY A 48 -2.80 3.26 4.14
C GLY A 48 -2.39 2.29 3.02
N PRO A 49 -2.14 1.00 3.32
CA PRO A 49 -1.84 -0.01 2.29
C PRO A 49 -2.96 -0.12 1.24
N GLY A 50 -4.19 0.30 1.57
CA GLY A 50 -5.32 0.35 0.65
C GLY A 50 -5.57 -1.01 0.03
N THR A 51 -5.39 -1.16 -1.27
CA THR A 51 -5.59 -2.45 -1.95
C THR A 51 -4.33 -3.33 -2.01
N GLY A 52 -3.31 -3.04 -1.21
CA GLY A 52 -2.04 -3.77 -1.22
C GLY A 52 -1.19 -3.54 -2.47
N ALA A 53 -1.47 -2.47 -3.22
CA ALA A 53 -0.82 -2.20 -4.51
C ALA A 53 0.70 -1.99 -4.37
N ILE A 54 1.12 -1.32 -3.29
CA ILE A 54 2.53 -1.13 -2.93
C ILE A 54 2.99 -2.29 -2.03
N SER A 55 2.19 -2.69 -1.04
CA SER A 55 2.49 -3.80 -0.12
C SER A 55 3.02 -5.06 -0.82
N LYS A 56 2.40 -5.48 -1.94
CA LYS A 56 2.85 -6.66 -2.70
C LYS A 56 4.27 -6.56 -3.27
N HIS A 57 4.74 -5.35 -3.56
CA HIS A 57 6.10 -5.09 -4.07
C HIS A 57 7.09 -4.85 -2.93
N LEU A 58 6.60 -4.28 -1.83
CA LEU A 58 7.33 -4.05 -0.60
C LEU A 58 7.70 -5.38 0.06
N LEU A 59 6.73 -6.30 0.22
CA LEU A 59 6.93 -7.62 0.84
C LEU A 59 7.95 -8.51 0.10
N LYS A 60 8.22 -8.23 -1.18
CA LYS A 60 9.27 -8.93 -1.95
C LYS A 60 10.69 -8.41 -1.66
N ARG A 61 10.82 -7.25 -1.04
CA ARG A 61 12.08 -6.58 -0.71
C ARG A 61 12.41 -6.67 0.79
N VAL A 62 11.40 -6.81 1.63
CA VAL A 62 11.55 -7.06 3.07
C VAL A 62 12.35 -8.34 3.29
N ARG A 63 13.31 -8.28 4.21
CA ARG A 63 14.19 -9.39 4.61
C ARG A 63 13.83 -9.90 6.00
N ASP A 64 14.28 -11.09 6.36
CA ASP A 64 13.91 -11.75 7.63
C ASP A 64 14.26 -10.94 8.90
N HIS A 65 15.32 -10.12 8.85
CA HIS A 65 15.71 -9.26 9.98
C HIS A 65 14.85 -7.97 10.09
N GLN A 66 13.98 -7.72 9.12
CA GLN A 66 13.18 -6.51 9.01
C GLN A 66 11.76 -6.78 9.47
N LYS A 67 11.20 -5.84 10.23
CA LYS A 67 9.79 -5.89 10.63
C LYS A 67 8.97 -5.03 9.71
N PHE A 68 7.88 -5.59 9.19
CA PHE A 68 6.89 -4.86 8.41
C PHE A 68 5.60 -4.70 9.21
N PHE A 69 5.06 -3.48 9.23
CA PHE A 69 3.78 -3.15 9.85
C PHE A 69 2.97 -2.25 8.92
N ALA A 70 1.67 -2.49 8.82
CA ALA A 70 0.79 -1.67 7.99
C ALA A 70 -0.42 -1.20 8.80
N VAL A 71 -0.83 0.05 8.58
CA VAL A 71 -1.98 0.66 9.25
C VAL A 71 -3.00 1.07 8.20
N GLU A 72 -4.17 0.44 8.25
CA GLU A 72 -5.32 0.79 7.41
C GLU A 72 -6.50 1.22 8.28
N LEU A 73 -7.01 2.43 8.05
CA LEU A 73 -8.14 2.97 8.81
C LEU A 73 -9.48 2.53 8.22
N ASN A 74 -9.53 2.22 6.92
CA ASN A 74 -10.76 1.81 6.25
C ASN A 74 -10.85 0.28 6.21
N ALA A 75 -11.70 -0.27 7.08
CA ALA A 75 -11.98 -1.70 7.17
C ALA A 75 -12.43 -2.33 5.82
N SER A 76 -12.97 -1.55 4.88
CA SER A 76 -13.37 -2.04 3.56
C SER A 76 -12.18 -2.49 2.69
N PHE A 77 -10.97 -2.03 3.01
CA PHE A 77 -9.76 -2.40 2.29
C PHE A 77 -9.11 -3.68 2.84
N VAL A 78 -9.35 -4.04 4.11
CA VAL A 78 -8.76 -5.23 4.75
C VAL A 78 -9.01 -6.54 3.96
N PRO A 79 -10.21 -6.83 3.43
CA PRO A 79 -10.45 -8.06 2.67
C PRO A 79 -9.77 -8.11 1.29
N VAL A 80 -9.26 -6.98 0.80
CA VAL A 80 -8.67 -6.85 -0.55
C VAL A 80 -7.19 -6.47 -0.53
N LEU A 81 -6.57 -6.42 0.66
CA LEU A 81 -5.12 -6.25 0.81
C LEU A 81 -4.39 -7.38 0.05
#